data_AF-A0AAU6BS32-F1
#
_entry.id   AF-A0AAU6BS32-F1
#
_cell.length_a   1.000
_cell.length_b   1.000
_cell.length_c   1.000
_cell.angle_alpha   90.00
_cell.angle_beta   90.00
_cell.angle_gamma   90.00
#
_symmetry.space_group_name_H-M   'P 1'
#
loop_
_entity.id
_entity.type
_entity.pdbx_description
1 polymer ?
#
loop_
_entity_poly.entity_id
_entity_poly.type
_entity_poly.pdbx_seq_one_letter_code
_entity_poly.pdbx_strand_id
1 'polypeptide(L)'
;MTANSYVFFGSEPQFVLIVAGIHESEQGGIEVAHWIRTKLAARKKPTRFGAVVIPDVFPERGLLARADEWTRGDTDNTWRDIPRPGGAKFHPSRHFPPPGEPLSALKKGLLIGRDGTELREAKLTLPQLPEIRYVIQFVEQFQPIRIVSVHGTHPVTRDDLPGMKAQTGMSDDDIKNWDGVSAIKGVNFAGIFVDPRYKLGKDCPKFDLEICKFDPLLDPAFPVQSAGKDGKGTDRRFDSARTQEGRADDALALKAAQAIAKLDPTLVRGNHVAEAVPVVHYAKASTTPEAFSLGDWGPVEVPSSKGLGARPGAPVFTVEVDDNQESWAFLDGVQVMSESGKPLPQPQSPEERAAGGRSRKFLPSPGFTKKFNQKRSEQLQAYAQGIIDTILEVP
;
A
#
# COMPACT_ATOMS: atom_id res chain seq x y z
N MET A 1 -13.66 -8.40 16.40
CA MET A 1 -14.60 -8.32 15.26
C MET A 1 -13.82 -8.53 13.96
N THR A 2 -14.47 -8.94 12.87
CA THR A 2 -13.82 -9.12 11.55
C THR A 2 -13.69 -7.78 10.82
N ALA A 3 -12.64 -7.64 10.00
CA ALA A 3 -12.50 -6.51 9.06
C ALA A 3 -13.76 -6.36 8.20
N ASN A 4 -14.15 -5.11 7.92
CA ASN A 4 -15.31 -4.82 7.07
C ASN A 4 -14.89 -4.75 5.60
N SER A 5 -15.63 -5.42 4.74
CA SER A 5 -15.40 -5.46 3.29
C SER A 5 -16.60 -4.89 2.54
N TYR A 6 -16.34 -4.03 1.57
CA TYR A 6 -17.36 -3.32 0.78
C TYR A 6 -17.19 -3.67 -0.69
N VAL A 7 -18.27 -4.11 -1.35
CA VAL A 7 -18.24 -4.57 -2.74
C VAL A 7 -18.96 -3.57 -3.63
N PHE A 8 -18.29 -3.14 -4.70
CA PHE A 8 -18.82 -2.26 -5.75
C PHE A 8 -18.67 -2.97 -7.09
N PHE A 9 -19.78 -3.17 -7.80
CA PHE A 9 -19.76 -3.85 -9.09
C PHE A 9 -19.31 -2.90 -10.20
N GLY A 10 -18.45 -3.41 -11.08
CA GLY A 10 -18.04 -2.75 -12.32
C GLY A 10 -18.99 -3.04 -13.47
N SER A 11 -18.71 -2.46 -14.63
CA SER A 11 -19.34 -2.88 -15.89
C SER A 11 -18.82 -4.24 -16.39
N GLU A 12 -17.63 -4.65 -15.96
CA GLU A 12 -17.01 -5.95 -16.24
C GLU A 12 -17.00 -6.82 -14.98
N PRO A 13 -17.01 -8.17 -15.12
CA PRO A 13 -17.10 -9.09 -13.98
C PRO A 13 -15.78 -9.25 -13.21
N GLN A 14 -14.71 -8.57 -13.64
CA GLN A 14 -13.40 -8.60 -13.00
C GLN A 14 -13.34 -7.58 -11.86
N PHE A 15 -12.57 -7.90 -10.82
CA PHE A 15 -12.49 -7.06 -9.62
C PHE A 15 -11.06 -6.76 -9.19
N VAL A 16 -10.90 -5.58 -8.61
CA VAL A 16 -9.70 -5.12 -7.91
C VAL A 16 -9.94 -5.21 -6.40
N LEU A 17 -8.96 -5.73 -5.66
CA LEU A 17 -8.95 -5.65 -4.19
C LEU A 17 -8.22 -4.37 -3.78
N ILE A 18 -8.81 -3.58 -2.89
CA ILE A 18 -8.22 -2.38 -2.30
C ILE A 18 -8.16 -2.62 -0.79
N VAL A 19 -6.98 -2.62 -0.20
CA VAL A 19 -6.75 -2.93 1.21
C VAL A 19 -5.93 -1.82 1.85
N ALA A 20 -6.31 -1.40 3.06
CA ALA A 20 -5.60 -0.42 3.88
C ALA A 20 -5.62 -0.85 5.34
N GLY A 21 -4.84 -0.19 6.19
CA GLY A 21 -4.76 -0.52 7.62
C GLY A 21 -4.02 -1.83 7.90
N ILE A 22 -3.04 -2.22 7.07
CA ILE A 22 -2.12 -3.30 7.48
C ILE A 22 -1.22 -2.79 8.63
N HIS A 23 -0.86 -1.51 8.61
CA HIS A 23 -0.22 -0.81 9.72
C HIS A 23 -1.17 0.25 10.26
N GLU A 24 -1.56 0.13 11.52
CA GLU A 24 -2.57 1.03 12.10
C GLU A 24 -2.03 2.43 12.43
N SER A 25 -0.71 2.63 12.32
CA SER A 25 -0.13 3.97 12.35
C SER A 25 -0.35 4.78 11.07
N GLU A 26 -0.85 4.17 10.00
CA GLU A 26 -0.96 4.77 8.66
C GLU A 26 -2.40 5.26 8.38
N GLN A 27 -2.94 6.11 9.25
CA GLN A 27 -4.34 6.57 9.22
C GLN A 27 -4.73 7.30 7.93
N GLY A 28 -3.80 8.02 7.30
CA GLY A 28 -3.98 8.63 5.98
C GLY A 28 -4.34 7.59 4.91
N GLY A 29 -3.69 6.42 4.92
CA GLY A 29 -4.00 5.32 4.00
C GLY A 29 -5.39 4.72 4.24
N ILE A 30 -5.78 4.57 5.50
CA ILE A 30 -7.13 4.13 5.90
C ILE A 30 -8.18 5.14 5.40
N GLU A 31 -7.92 6.44 5.54
CA GLU A 31 -8.82 7.49 5.06
C GLU A 31 -8.92 7.49 3.52
N VAL A 32 -7.83 7.25 2.77
CA VAL A 32 -7.90 7.09 1.30
C VAL A 32 -8.86 5.96 0.92
N ALA A 33 -8.79 4.80 1.59
CA ALA A 33 -9.71 3.69 1.32
C ALA A 33 -11.18 4.05 1.65
N HIS A 34 -11.41 4.83 2.71
CA HIS A 34 -12.75 5.36 3.02
C HIS A 34 -13.24 6.38 1.99
N TRP A 35 -12.36 7.21 1.42
CA TRP A 35 -12.67 8.09 0.30
C TRP A 35 -13.04 7.31 -0.96
N ILE A 36 -12.28 6.26 -1.31
CA ILE A 36 -12.58 5.38 -2.44
C ILE A 36 -13.99 4.79 -2.29
N ARG A 37 -14.27 4.17 -1.14
CA ARG A 37 -15.59 3.60 -0.82
C ARG A 37 -16.71 4.64 -0.95
N THR A 38 -16.50 5.85 -0.43
CA THR A 38 -17.47 6.95 -0.51
C THR A 38 -17.74 7.37 -1.94
N LYS A 39 -16.67 7.58 -2.73
CA LYS A 39 -16.77 8.03 -4.11
C LYS A 39 -17.45 6.96 -4.96
N LEU A 40 -17.06 5.69 -4.84
CA LEU A 40 -17.69 4.58 -5.55
C LEU A 40 -19.19 4.47 -5.25
N ALA A 41 -19.61 4.58 -3.98
CA ALA A 41 -21.02 4.56 -3.59
C ALA A 41 -21.84 5.73 -4.19
N ALA A 42 -21.21 6.87 -4.44
CA ALA A 42 -21.86 8.06 -4.99
C ALA A 42 -21.87 8.11 -6.54
N ARG A 43 -21.17 7.20 -7.22
CA ARG A 43 -21.09 7.21 -8.68
C ARG A 43 -22.43 6.86 -9.31
N LYS A 44 -22.80 7.60 -10.36
CA LYS A 44 -23.96 7.29 -11.20
C LYS A 44 -23.71 6.16 -12.19
N LYS A 45 -22.44 5.92 -12.55
CA LYS A 45 -22.01 4.87 -13.46
C LYS A 45 -20.94 4.02 -12.77
N PRO A 46 -21.01 2.69 -12.88
CA PRO A 46 -19.96 1.83 -12.34
C PRO A 46 -18.64 2.14 -13.04
N THR A 47 -17.53 1.86 -12.35
CA THR A 47 -16.20 1.78 -12.97
C THR A 47 -16.13 0.62 -13.95
N ARG A 48 -15.11 0.55 -14.80
CA ARG A 48 -14.91 -0.62 -15.66
C ARG A 48 -14.87 -1.91 -14.86
N PHE A 49 -13.93 -2.00 -13.92
CA PHE A 49 -13.78 -3.14 -13.01
C PHE A 49 -14.54 -2.92 -11.71
N GLY A 50 -15.00 -4.00 -11.10
CA GLY A 50 -15.50 -3.96 -9.74
C GLY A 50 -14.37 -3.70 -8.75
N ALA A 51 -14.74 -3.27 -7.55
CA ALA A 51 -13.82 -3.06 -6.44
C ALA A 51 -14.33 -3.74 -5.18
N VAL A 52 -13.42 -4.38 -4.45
CA VAL A 52 -13.65 -4.76 -3.06
C VAL A 52 -12.72 -3.96 -2.19
N VAL A 53 -13.28 -3.19 -1.26
CA VAL A 53 -12.53 -2.29 -0.39
C VAL A 53 -12.54 -2.84 1.03
N ILE A 54 -11.35 -3.02 1.61
CA ILE A 54 -11.10 -3.34 3.02
C ILE A 54 -10.36 -2.12 3.61
N PRO A 55 -11.07 -1.12 4.16
CA PRO A 55 -10.44 0.12 4.58
C PRO A 55 -9.53 -0.02 5.79
N ASP A 56 -9.76 -1.04 6.60
CA ASP A 56 -9.11 -1.23 7.88
C ASP A 56 -9.04 -2.74 8.17
N VAL A 57 -7.82 -3.30 8.13
CA VAL A 57 -7.58 -4.72 8.35
C VAL A 57 -7.66 -5.05 9.84
N PHE A 58 -7.26 -4.16 10.75
CA PHE A 58 -7.37 -4.37 12.20
C PHE A 58 -8.26 -3.29 12.86
N PRO A 59 -9.59 -3.30 12.63
CA PRO A 59 -10.47 -2.18 12.98
C PRO A 59 -10.45 -1.78 14.46
N GLU A 60 -10.36 -2.75 15.37
CA GLU A 60 -10.27 -2.44 16.80
C GLU A 60 -8.94 -1.76 17.17
N ARG A 61 -7.84 -2.15 16.52
CA ARG A 61 -6.52 -1.56 16.73
C ARG A 61 -6.42 -0.20 16.02
N GLY A 62 -7.00 -0.05 14.84
CA GLY A 62 -7.10 1.22 14.12
C GLY A 62 -7.85 2.29 14.91
N LEU A 63 -8.93 1.92 15.59
CA LEU A 63 -9.65 2.83 16.51
C LEU A 63 -8.75 3.34 17.65
N LEU A 64 -7.91 2.47 18.22
CA LEU A 64 -6.97 2.86 19.28
C LEU A 64 -5.86 3.77 18.74
N ALA A 65 -5.32 3.46 17.57
CA ALA A 65 -4.32 4.28 16.90
C ALA A 65 -4.87 5.68 16.57
N ARG A 66 -6.08 5.76 16.03
CA ARG A 66 -6.79 7.03 15.80
C ARG A 66 -7.01 7.83 17.08
N ALA A 67 -7.44 7.20 18.16
CA ALA A 67 -7.62 7.89 19.44
C ALA A 67 -6.30 8.49 19.98
N ASP A 68 -5.19 7.79 19.72
CA ASP A 68 -3.85 8.24 20.08
C ASP A 68 -3.40 9.41 19.18
N GLU A 69 -3.59 9.32 17.86
CA GLU A 69 -3.36 10.43 16.92
C GLU A 69 -4.17 11.67 17.31
N TRP A 70 -5.44 11.51 17.65
CA TRP A 70 -6.30 12.61 18.08
C TRP A 70 -5.69 13.40 19.25
N THR A 71 -5.11 12.65 20.19
CA THR A 71 -4.56 13.16 21.44
C THR A 71 -3.17 13.76 21.24
N ARG A 72 -2.30 13.08 20.51
CA ARG A 72 -0.87 13.44 20.36
C ARG A 72 -0.56 14.25 19.11
N GLY A 73 -1.42 14.20 18.10
CA GLY A 73 -1.19 14.78 16.77
C GLY A 73 -0.48 13.85 15.79
N ASP A 74 0.05 12.72 16.26
CA ASP A 74 0.61 11.64 15.47
C ASP A 74 0.40 10.30 16.17
N THR A 75 0.50 9.21 15.43
CA THR A 75 0.60 7.86 16.01
C THR A 75 2.06 7.44 16.27
N ASP A 76 3.03 8.15 15.69
CA ASP A 76 4.39 7.66 15.42
C ASP A 76 4.35 6.22 14.83
N ASN A 77 5.41 5.44 14.97
CA ASN A 77 5.47 4.02 14.62
C ASN A 77 4.87 3.08 15.69
N THR A 78 4.28 3.62 16.76
CA THR A 78 3.77 2.84 17.91
C THR A 78 2.73 1.79 17.49
N TRP A 79 1.94 2.10 16.47
CA TRP A 79 0.84 1.28 15.98
C TRP A 79 1.16 0.48 14.71
N ARG A 80 2.39 0.60 14.19
CA ARG A 80 2.86 -0.10 12.99
C ARG A 80 2.92 -1.61 13.20
N ASP A 81 3.57 -2.02 14.29
CA ASP A 81 3.74 -3.41 14.69
C ASP A 81 2.79 -3.78 15.82
N ILE A 82 2.48 -5.06 16.00
CA ILE A 82 1.66 -5.56 17.11
C ILE A 82 2.58 -6.12 18.20
N PRO A 83 2.65 -5.49 19.39
CA PRO A 83 3.50 -5.97 20.47
C PRO A 83 2.99 -7.30 21.04
N ARG A 84 3.91 -8.15 21.49
CA ARG A 84 3.59 -9.40 22.20
C ARG A 84 4.18 -9.44 23.61
N PRO A 85 3.60 -10.28 24.50
CA PRO A 85 4.26 -10.63 25.75
C PRO A 85 5.69 -11.14 25.49
N GLY A 86 6.65 -10.68 26.29
CA GLY A 86 8.07 -11.03 26.13
C GLY A 86 8.87 -10.15 25.17
N GLY A 87 8.29 -9.05 24.67
CA GLY A 87 9.00 -8.03 23.88
C GLY A 87 9.11 -8.30 22.38
N ALA A 88 8.58 -9.43 21.91
CA ALA A 88 8.48 -9.75 20.49
C ALA A 88 7.47 -8.84 19.77
N LYS A 89 7.66 -8.63 18.47
CA LYS A 89 6.78 -7.80 17.63
C LYS A 89 6.30 -8.57 16.42
N PHE A 90 4.99 -8.59 16.21
CA PHE A 90 4.46 -8.99 14.92
C PHE A 90 4.52 -7.83 13.94
N HIS A 91 5.05 -8.12 12.76
CA HIS A 91 5.05 -7.23 11.60
C HIS A 91 3.92 -7.64 10.65
N PRO A 92 2.71 -7.03 10.70
CA PRO A 92 1.54 -7.56 9.98
C PRO A 92 1.75 -7.69 8.47
N SER A 93 2.48 -6.75 7.87
CA SER A 93 2.88 -6.77 6.46
C SER A 93 3.90 -7.86 6.10
N ARG A 94 4.20 -8.78 7.01
CA ARG A 94 5.13 -9.90 6.85
C ARG A 94 4.49 -11.26 7.18
N HIS A 95 3.17 -11.32 7.27
CA HIS A 95 2.41 -12.52 7.67
C HIS A 95 1.80 -13.29 6.48
N PHE A 96 2.40 -13.14 5.30
CA PHE A 96 1.96 -13.82 4.07
C PHE A 96 2.72 -15.14 3.83
N PRO A 97 2.13 -16.10 3.10
CA PRO A 97 2.82 -17.32 2.72
C PRO A 97 4.03 -17.03 1.82
N PRO A 98 4.96 -17.99 1.68
CA PRO A 98 5.98 -17.91 0.65
C PRO A 98 5.35 -17.70 -0.73
N PRO A 99 5.97 -16.90 -1.63
CA PRO A 99 5.44 -16.68 -2.96
C PRO A 99 5.21 -18.00 -3.73
N GLY A 100 4.07 -18.09 -4.41
CA GLY A 100 3.65 -19.31 -5.10
C GLY A 100 3.18 -20.43 -4.19
N GLU A 101 3.06 -20.21 -2.87
CA GLU A 101 2.42 -21.13 -1.92
C GLU A 101 1.02 -20.63 -1.51
N PRO A 102 0.04 -21.52 -1.35
CA PRO A 102 -1.26 -21.18 -0.77
C PRO A 102 -1.18 -21.00 0.75
N LEU A 103 -2.24 -20.46 1.33
CA LEU A 103 -2.46 -20.39 2.77
C LEU A 103 -2.32 -21.76 3.46
N SER A 104 -2.75 -22.83 2.80
CA SER A 104 -2.66 -24.20 3.32
C SER A 104 -1.22 -24.69 3.50
N ALA A 105 -0.23 -24.03 2.87
CA ALA A 105 1.19 -24.36 3.06
C ALA A 105 1.71 -23.95 4.44
N LEU A 106 1.04 -23.02 5.13
CA LEU A 106 1.39 -22.62 6.50
C LEU A 106 1.02 -23.74 7.50
N LYS A 107 1.98 -24.59 7.80
CA LYS A 107 1.82 -25.73 8.73
C LYS A 107 1.37 -25.21 10.09
N LYS A 108 0.23 -25.73 10.58
CA LYS A 108 -0.37 -25.32 11.87
C LYS A 108 -0.64 -23.80 11.98
N GLY A 109 -0.73 -23.09 10.85
CA GLY A 109 -0.89 -21.63 10.83
C GLY A 109 0.35 -20.85 11.27
N LEU A 110 1.53 -21.45 11.23
CA LEU A 110 2.79 -20.79 11.57
C LEU A 110 3.42 -20.13 10.34
N LEU A 111 4.07 -18.98 10.55
CA LEU A 111 4.80 -18.28 9.51
C LEU A 111 6.08 -19.04 9.12
N ILE A 112 6.40 -18.99 7.84
CA ILE A 112 7.59 -19.63 7.26
C ILE A 112 8.50 -18.53 6.73
N GLY A 113 9.78 -18.64 7.07
CA GLY A 113 10.80 -17.69 6.68
C GLY A 113 11.35 -17.93 5.28
N ARG A 114 12.23 -17.03 4.86
CA ARG A 114 12.99 -17.13 3.61
C ARG A 114 13.95 -18.32 3.58
N ASP A 115 14.26 -18.99 4.69
CA ASP A 115 15.04 -20.23 4.65
C ASP A 115 14.14 -21.48 4.53
N GLY A 116 12.82 -21.29 4.46
CA GLY A 116 11.83 -22.37 4.46
C GLY A 116 11.56 -22.95 5.85
N THR A 117 12.10 -22.37 6.92
CA THR A 117 11.89 -22.81 8.29
C THR A 117 10.80 -22.01 9.00
N GLU A 118 10.25 -22.54 10.09
CA GLU A 118 9.27 -21.82 10.90
C GLU A 118 9.92 -20.60 11.56
N LEU A 119 9.31 -19.43 11.40
CA LEU A 119 9.81 -18.22 12.03
C LEU A 119 9.60 -18.26 13.54
N ARG A 120 10.65 -17.85 14.25
CA ARG A 120 10.70 -17.81 15.71
C ARG A 120 11.26 -16.47 16.16
N GLU A 121 10.60 -15.86 17.13
CA GLU A 121 11.07 -14.64 17.78
C GLU A 121 11.12 -14.87 19.29
N ALA A 122 12.24 -14.55 19.94
CA ALA A 122 12.45 -14.83 21.36
C ALA A 122 12.11 -16.29 21.76
N LYS A 123 12.43 -17.25 20.88
CA LYS A 123 12.13 -18.71 20.99
C LYS A 123 10.64 -19.09 20.88
N LEU A 124 9.75 -18.13 20.62
CA LEU A 124 8.33 -18.37 20.39
C LEU A 124 8.05 -18.48 18.89
N THR A 125 7.23 -19.46 18.50
CA THR A 125 6.73 -19.56 17.13
C THR A 125 5.78 -18.40 16.82
N LEU A 126 5.84 -17.88 15.59
CA LEU A 126 4.97 -16.79 15.16
C LEU A 126 3.73 -17.37 14.44
N PRO A 127 2.54 -17.40 15.10
CA PRO A 127 1.30 -17.73 14.40
C PRO A 127 0.90 -16.58 13.49
N GLN A 128 0.24 -16.94 12.39
CA GLN A 128 -0.36 -15.99 11.47
C GLN A 128 -1.49 -15.20 12.16
N LEU A 129 -1.53 -13.89 11.89
CA LEU A 129 -2.62 -13.02 12.35
C LEU A 129 -3.96 -13.37 11.65
N PRO A 130 -5.07 -13.51 12.40
CA PRO A 130 -6.39 -13.81 11.83
C PRO A 130 -6.85 -12.82 10.76
N GLU A 131 -6.55 -11.54 10.92
CA GLU A 131 -6.93 -10.47 10.01
C GLU A 131 -6.15 -10.57 8.68
N ILE A 132 -4.86 -10.89 8.74
CA ILE A 132 -4.05 -11.16 7.55
C ILE A 132 -4.51 -12.45 6.87
N ARG A 133 -4.86 -13.47 7.65
CA ARG A 133 -5.46 -14.71 7.13
C ARG A 133 -6.73 -14.42 6.35
N TYR A 134 -7.59 -13.52 6.84
CA TYR A 134 -8.79 -13.08 6.13
C TYR A 134 -8.47 -12.46 4.76
N VAL A 135 -7.49 -11.56 4.69
CA VAL A 135 -7.03 -10.96 3.41
C VAL A 135 -6.53 -12.03 2.44
N ILE A 136 -5.72 -12.99 2.92
CA ILE A 136 -5.19 -14.08 2.08
C ILE A 136 -6.33 -14.96 1.54
N GLN A 137 -7.26 -15.37 2.41
CA GLN A 137 -8.42 -16.15 1.99
C GLN A 137 -9.26 -15.42 0.96
N PHE A 138 -9.41 -14.11 1.12
CA PHE A 138 -10.10 -13.26 0.15
C PHE A 138 -9.41 -13.31 -1.23
N VAL A 139 -8.09 -13.08 -1.27
CA VAL A 139 -7.31 -13.13 -2.53
C VAL A 139 -7.38 -14.51 -3.18
N GLU A 140 -7.28 -15.58 -2.41
CA GLU A 140 -7.35 -16.97 -2.91
C GLU A 140 -8.71 -17.34 -3.48
N GLN A 141 -9.80 -16.93 -2.84
CA GLN A 141 -11.15 -17.28 -3.25
C GLN A 141 -11.70 -16.37 -4.35
N PHE A 142 -11.40 -15.08 -4.26
CA PHE A 142 -11.95 -14.07 -5.15
C PHE A 142 -11.08 -13.80 -6.39
N GLN A 143 -9.78 -14.10 -6.30
CA GLN A 143 -8.82 -13.98 -7.40
C GLN A 143 -8.87 -12.61 -8.09
N PRO A 144 -8.60 -11.52 -7.33
CA PRO A 144 -8.65 -10.18 -7.90
C PRO A 144 -7.64 -10.05 -9.04
N ILE A 145 -7.99 -9.29 -10.08
CA ILE A 145 -7.10 -9.07 -11.22
C ILE A 145 -5.93 -8.13 -10.86
N ARG A 146 -6.09 -7.35 -9.78
CA ARG A 146 -5.14 -6.37 -9.24
C ARG A 146 -5.39 -6.18 -7.75
N ILE A 147 -4.35 -5.86 -7.00
CA ILE A 147 -4.43 -5.54 -5.58
C ILE A 147 -3.87 -4.13 -5.39
N VAL A 148 -4.54 -3.28 -4.62
CA VAL A 148 -4.07 -1.97 -4.21
C VAL A 148 -3.86 -2.01 -2.70
N SER A 149 -2.61 -1.94 -2.25
CA SER A 149 -2.25 -1.87 -0.83
C SER A 149 -1.97 -0.42 -0.47
N VAL A 150 -2.84 0.22 0.30
CA VAL A 150 -2.73 1.63 0.65
C VAL A 150 -2.07 1.78 2.02
N HIS A 151 -1.02 2.60 2.04
CA HIS A 151 -0.14 2.86 3.15
C HIS A 151 0.00 4.37 3.38
N GLY A 152 0.63 4.72 4.50
CA GLY A 152 1.08 6.07 4.81
C GLY A 152 2.59 6.08 4.95
N THR A 153 3.21 7.18 4.53
CA THR A 153 4.65 7.39 4.70
C THR A 153 4.92 8.35 5.84
N HIS A 154 5.92 8.00 6.65
CA HIS A 154 6.54 8.99 7.51
C HIS A 154 7.36 9.97 6.66
N PRO A 155 7.36 11.27 7.00
CA PRO A 155 8.26 12.22 6.38
C PRO A 155 9.71 11.74 6.50
N VAL A 156 10.39 11.63 5.36
CA VAL A 156 11.84 11.38 5.33
C VAL A 156 12.53 12.62 5.86
N THR A 157 13.39 12.45 6.85
CA THR A 157 14.19 13.50 7.45
C THR A 157 15.65 13.38 7.01
N ARG A 158 16.44 14.43 7.22
CA ARG A 158 17.88 14.40 6.94
C ARG A 158 18.59 13.30 7.74
N ASP A 159 18.09 12.96 8.92
CA ASP A 159 18.69 11.97 9.82
C ASP A 159 18.52 10.53 9.30
N ASP A 160 17.58 10.31 8.38
CA ASP A 160 17.36 9.01 7.74
C ASP A 160 18.38 8.73 6.62
N LEU A 161 18.87 9.79 5.96
CA LEU A 161 19.70 9.68 4.75
C LEU A 161 21.09 9.06 4.95
N PRO A 162 21.82 9.28 6.07
CA PRO A 162 23.13 8.64 6.28
C PRO A 162 23.10 7.11 6.17
N GLY A 163 22.00 6.46 6.59
CA GLY A 163 21.81 5.01 6.47
C GLY A 163 21.50 4.54 5.05
N MET A 164 21.17 5.45 4.14
CA MET A 164 20.74 5.18 2.77
C MET A 164 21.77 5.59 1.72
N LYS A 165 22.93 6.13 2.10
CA LYS A 165 23.98 6.60 1.17
C LYS A 165 24.33 5.61 0.05
N ALA A 166 24.40 4.32 0.37
CA ALA A 166 24.72 3.29 -0.61
C ALA A 166 23.63 3.12 -1.70
N GLN A 167 22.38 3.46 -1.38
CA GLN A 167 21.24 3.41 -2.30
C GLN A 167 21.10 4.71 -3.09
N THR A 168 21.30 5.85 -2.43
CA THR A 168 21.06 7.19 -3.00
C THR A 168 22.26 7.74 -3.76
N GLY A 169 23.47 7.34 -3.38
CA GLY A 169 24.73 7.87 -3.93
C GLY A 169 25.06 9.28 -3.43
N MET A 170 24.30 9.80 -2.46
CA MET A 170 24.52 11.13 -1.90
C MET A 170 25.77 11.18 -1.04
N SER A 171 26.57 12.23 -1.23
CA SER A 171 27.68 12.56 -0.33
C SER A 171 27.17 13.15 0.99
N ASP A 172 28.05 13.26 1.99
CA ASP A 172 27.73 13.97 3.24
C ASP A 172 27.33 15.43 3.00
N ASP A 173 27.96 16.10 2.03
CA ASP A 173 27.63 17.47 1.67
C ASP A 173 26.27 17.56 0.97
N ASP A 174 25.92 16.60 0.11
CA ASP A 174 24.58 16.54 -0.51
C ASP A 174 23.49 16.37 0.55
N ILE A 175 23.71 15.46 1.52
CA ILE A 175 22.76 15.24 2.63
C ILE A 175 22.62 16.50 3.49
N LYS A 176 23.75 17.14 3.81
CA LYS A 176 23.77 18.39 4.60
C LYS A 176 23.01 19.51 3.90
N ASN A 177 23.11 19.60 2.57
CA ASN A 177 22.49 20.65 1.77
C ASN A 177 21.10 20.28 1.23
N TRP A 178 20.61 19.06 1.48
CA TRP A 178 19.28 18.62 1.07
C TRP A 178 18.19 19.49 1.74
N ASP A 179 17.21 19.90 0.93
CA ASP A 179 16.13 20.83 1.30
C ASP A 179 15.06 20.21 2.21
N GLY A 180 15.14 18.91 2.47
CA GLY A 180 14.19 18.17 3.30
C GLY A 180 12.88 17.78 2.60
N VAL A 181 12.72 18.14 1.32
CA VAL A 181 11.44 17.98 0.61
C VAL A 181 11.58 17.43 -0.80
N SER A 182 12.73 17.59 -1.45
CA SER A 182 12.98 17.02 -2.76
C SER A 182 13.11 15.51 -2.66
N ALA A 183 12.33 14.75 -3.43
CA ALA A 183 12.45 13.30 -3.46
C ALA A 183 13.81 12.86 -4.00
N ILE A 184 14.32 11.76 -3.44
CA ILE A 184 15.61 11.18 -3.78
C ILE A 184 15.35 9.77 -4.31
N LYS A 185 15.83 9.46 -5.52
CA LYS A 185 15.77 8.10 -6.06
C LYS A 185 16.52 7.14 -5.14
N GLY A 186 15.92 6.00 -4.83
CA GLY A 186 16.46 5.09 -3.83
C GLY A 186 15.88 5.26 -2.43
N VAL A 187 15.05 6.29 -2.20
CA VAL A 187 14.37 6.55 -0.92
C VAL A 187 12.86 6.49 -1.12
N ASN A 188 12.16 5.95 -0.13
CA ASN A 188 10.72 5.80 -0.17
C ASN A 188 10.05 7.14 0.18
N PHE A 189 9.50 7.80 -0.85
CA PHE A 189 8.62 8.95 -0.72
C PHE A 189 7.20 8.58 -1.15
N ALA A 190 6.24 9.45 -0.86
CA ALA A 190 4.87 9.33 -1.35
C ALA A 190 4.81 9.05 -2.86
N GLY A 191 3.98 8.10 -3.27
CA GLY A 191 3.96 7.59 -4.64
C GLY A 191 3.04 6.38 -4.87
N ILE A 192 2.98 5.94 -6.12
CA ILE A 192 2.31 4.70 -6.56
C ILE A 192 3.36 3.76 -7.10
N PHE A 193 3.65 2.71 -6.36
CA PHE A 193 4.63 1.70 -6.74
C PHE A 193 3.93 0.40 -7.07
N VAL A 194 4.63 -0.52 -7.75
CA VAL A 194 4.09 -1.83 -8.08
C VAL A 194 5.09 -2.93 -7.77
N ASP A 195 4.59 -4.00 -7.19
CA ASP A 195 5.22 -5.31 -7.29
C ASP A 195 4.58 -6.01 -8.51
N PRO A 196 5.27 -6.05 -9.66
CA PRO A 196 4.70 -6.55 -10.91
C PRO A 196 4.56 -8.07 -10.87
N ARG A 197 3.71 -8.63 -11.74
CA ARG A 197 3.61 -10.09 -11.89
C ARG A 197 4.94 -10.69 -12.34
N TYR A 198 5.36 -11.74 -11.64
CA TYR A 198 6.62 -12.43 -11.90
C TYR A 198 6.51 -13.95 -11.69
N LYS A 199 7.54 -14.68 -12.13
CA LYS A 199 7.62 -16.14 -12.02
C LYS A 199 8.84 -16.54 -11.22
N LEU A 200 8.66 -17.52 -10.33
CA LEU A 200 9.78 -18.19 -9.66
C LEU A 200 10.47 -19.13 -10.66
N GLY A 201 11.80 -19.09 -10.72
CA GLY A 201 12.58 -19.84 -11.70
C GLY A 201 14.06 -19.94 -11.33
N LYS A 202 14.87 -20.50 -12.24
CA LYS A 202 16.32 -20.70 -12.02
C LYS A 202 17.08 -19.38 -11.79
N ASP A 203 16.62 -18.31 -12.42
CA ASP A 203 17.19 -16.97 -12.30
C ASP A 203 16.65 -16.20 -11.09
N CYS A 204 15.76 -16.83 -10.30
CA CYS A 204 15.22 -16.32 -9.05
C CYS A 204 15.87 -17.10 -7.89
N PRO A 205 17.04 -16.68 -7.36
CA PRO A 205 17.58 -17.29 -6.15
C PRO A 205 16.51 -17.16 -5.09
N LYS A 206 16.20 -18.29 -4.44
CA LYS A 206 14.86 -18.62 -3.91
C LYS A 206 14.16 -17.52 -3.08
N PHE A 207 14.90 -16.54 -2.55
CA PHE A 207 14.37 -15.52 -1.66
C PHE A 207 15.01 -14.13 -1.80
N ASP A 208 15.64 -13.78 -2.93
CA ASP A 208 15.85 -12.37 -3.31
C ASP A 208 14.85 -12.02 -4.41
N LEU A 209 13.66 -11.58 -3.99
CA LEU A 209 12.51 -11.50 -4.90
C LEU A 209 12.60 -10.31 -5.86
N GLU A 210 13.34 -9.25 -5.51
CA GLU A 210 13.48 -8.06 -6.35
C GLU A 210 14.07 -8.38 -7.71
N ILE A 211 15.13 -9.21 -7.73
CA ILE A 211 15.74 -9.65 -8.99
C ILE A 211 14.86 -10.61 -9.78
N CYS A 212 13.78 -11.13 -9.19
CA CYS A 212 12.77 -11.93 -9.89
C CYS A 212 11.68 -11.05 -10.51
N LYS A 213 11.34 -9.94 -9.85
CA LYS A 213 10.31 -8.98 -10.27
C LYS A 213 10.78 -8.16 -11.47
N PHE A 214 11.96 -7.54 -11.36
CA PHE A 214 12.50 -6.62 -12.35
C PHE A 214 14.02 -6.73 -12.46
N ASP A 215 14.62 -5.96 -13.36
CA ASP A 215 16.07 -5.83 -13.50
C ASP A 215 16.58 -4.57 -12.78
N PRO A 216 17.18 -4.69 -11.58
CA PRO A 216 17.75 -3.53 -10.87
C PRO A 216 18.82 -2.80 -11.68
N LEU A 217 19.40 -3.44 -12.71
CA LEU A 217 20.37 -2.76 -13.56
C LEU A 217 19.74 -1.74 -14.50
N LEU A 218 18.48 -1.96 -14.88
CA LEU A 218 17.70 -1.08 -15.74
C LEU A 218 16.79 -0.14 -14.94
N ASP A 219 16.60 -0.43 -13.65
CA ASP A 219 15.59 0.23 -12.85
C ASP A 219 16.04 1.58 -12.26
N PRO A 220 15.30 2.68 -12.49
CA PRO A 220 15.67 4.01 -11.98
C PRO A 220 15.61 4.16 -10.46
N ALA A 221 14.96 3.25 -9.71
CA ALA A 221 14.98 3.22 -8.25
C ALA A 221 16.34 2.78 -7.68
N PHE A 222 17.23 2.21 -8.50
CA PHE A 222 18.51 1.64 -8.08
C PHE A 222 19.72 2.32 -8.73
N PRO A 223 19.90 3.65 -8.58
CA PRO A 223 20.84 4.43 -9.39
C PRO A 223 22.33 4.03 -9.23
N VAL A 224 22.76 3.66 -8.02
CA VAL A 224 24.20 3.48 -7.68
C VAL A 224 24.74 2.09 -7.99
N GLN A 225 23.99 1.03 -7.70
CA GLN A 225 24.48 -0.36 -7.84
C GLN A 225 24.60 -0.82 -9.29
N SER A 226 23.99 -0.09 -10.24
CA SER A 226 23.92 -0.48 -11.66
C SER A 226 24.78 0.33 -12.60
N ALA A 227 25.40 1.41 -12.13
CA ALA A 227 26.44 2.03 -12.92
C ALA A 227 27.60 1.03 -12.96
N GLY A 228 27.90 0.49 -14.15
CA GLY A 228 29.09 -0.34 -14.35
C GLY A 228 30.36 0.37 -13.87
N LYS A 229 31.50 -0.33 -13.86
CA LYS A 229 32.80 0.25 -13.47
C LYS A 229 33.20 1.50 -14.27
N ASP A 230 32.50 1.78 -15.37
CA ASP A 230 32.67 2.90 -16.28
C ASP A 230 31.69 4.08 -16.02
N GLY A 231 30.81 3.99 -15.02
CA GLY A 231 29.92 5.09 -14.61
C GLY A 231 28.84 5.46 -15.62
N LYS A 232 28.67 4.68 -16.71
CA LYS A 232 27.71 4.94 -17.78
C LYS A 232 26.50 4.00 -17.65
N GLY A 233 25.60 4.30 -16.72
CA GLY A 233 24.28 3.65 -16.69
C GLY A 233 23.36 4.31 -17.72
N THR A 234 23.34 3.84 -18.98
CA THR A 234 22.69 4.64 -20.05
C THR A 234 21.30 4.21 -20.50
N ASP A 235 20.75 3.07 -20.08
CA ASP A 235 19.42 2.64 -20.54
C ASP A 235 18.42 2.42 -19.40
N ARG A 236 18.39 3.33 -18.42
CA ARG A 236 17.39 3.29 -17.36
C ARG A 236 15.98 3.46 -17.93
N ARG A 237 15.04 2.66 -17.45
CA ARG A 237 13.65 2.67 -17.90
C ARG A 237 12.72 2.26 -16.79
N PHE A 238 11.54 2.88 -16.75
CA PHE A 238 10.54 2.61 -15.71
C PHE A 238 9.94 1.20 -15.83
N ASP A 239 9.86 0.65 -17.04
CA ASP A 239 9.29 -0.66 -17.35
C ASP A 239 10.37 -1.76 -17.34
N SER A 240 11.06 -1.86 -16.21
CA SER A 240 12.17 -2.78 -15.93
C SER A 240 11.72 -4.19 -15.53
N ALA A 241 10.40 -4.43 -15.39
CA ALA A 241 9.87 -5.75 -15.08
C ALA A 241 10.30 -6.81 -16.10
N ARG A 242 10.60 -8.02 -15.60
CA ARG A 242 11.15 -9.11 -16.43
C ARG A 242 10.14 -9.68 -17.41
N THR A 243 8.86 -9.71 -17.04
CA THR A 243 7.79 -10.29 -17.85
C THR A 243 7.05 -9.22 -18.66
N GLN A 244 6.40 -9.61 -19.76
CA GLN A 244 5.56 -8.68 -20.54
C GLN A 244 4.36 -8.21 -19.72
N GLU A 245 3.74 -9.09 -18.95
CA GLU A 245 2.66 -8.74 -18.02
C GLU A 245 3.14 -7.75 -16.96
N GLY A 246 4.32 -7.98 -16.38
CA GLY A 246 4.92 -7.07 -15.42
C GLY A 246 5.17 -5.68 -16.00
N ARG A 247 5.66 -5.58 -17.24
CA ARG A 247 5.82 -4.26 -17.89
C ARG A 247 4.50 -3.53 -18.13
N ALA A 248 3.41 -4.27 -18.31
CA ALA A 248 2.07 -3.66 -18.36
C ALA A 248 1.62 -3.17 -16.97
N ASP A 249 2.00 -3.90 -15.92
CA ASP A 249 1.79 -3.48 -14.52
C ASP A 249 2.58 -2.18 -14.21
N ASP A 250 3.84 -2.09 -14.64
CA ASP A 250 4.70 -0.89 -14.54
C ASP A 250 4.06 0.32 -15.24
N ALA A 251 3.53 0.11 -16.45
CA ALA A 251 2.86 1.16 -17.21
C ALA A 251 1.55 1.61 -16.56
N LEU A 252 0.82 0.71 -15.90
CA LEU A 252 -0.38 1.07 -15.16
C LEU A 252 -0.04 1.86 -13.88
N ALA A 253 1.02 1.48 -13.17
CA ALA A 253 1.50 2.21 -11.99
C ALA A 253 1.90 3.66 -12.37
N LEU A 254 2.63 3.83 -13.47
CA LEU A 254 2.99 5.15 -13.98
C LEU A 254 1.75 5.99 -14.33
N LYS A 255 0.74 5.40 -15.00
CA LYS A 255 -0.52 6.10 -15.31
C LYS A 255 -1.25 6.55 -14.05
N ALA A 256 -1.29 5.71 -13.01
CA ALA A 256 -1.89 6.05 -11.73
C ALA A 256 -1.15 7.21 -11.04
N ALA A 257 0.18 7.14 -10.99
CA ALA A 257 1.00 8.25 -10.47
C ALA A 257 0.77 9.55 -11.25
N GLN A 258 0.75 9.50 -12.57
CA GLN A 258 0.46 10.65 -13.43
C GLN A 258 -0.95 11.21 -13.23
N ALA A 259 -1.95 10.37 -12.98
CA ALA A 259 -3.31 10.82 -12.70
C ALA A 259 -3.38 11.63 -11.39
N ILE A 260 -2.68 11.19 -10.35
CA ILE A 260 -2.58 11.92 -9.08
C ILE A 260 -1.75 13.20 -9.26
N ALA A 261 -0.64 13.13 -10.00
CA ALA A 261 0.22 14.29 -10.26
C ALA A 261 -0.49 15.43 -11.00
N LYS A 262 -1.48 15.12 -11.84
CA LYS A 262 -2.33 16.13 -12.49
C LYS A 262 -3.17 16.93 -11.50
N LEU A 263 -3.50 16.34 -10.35
CA LEU A 263 -4.23 16.99 -9.26
C LEU A 263 -3.24 17.74 -8.34
N ASP A 264 -2.18 17.05 -7.92
CA ASP A 264 -1.08 17.64 -7.16
C ASP A 264 0.21 16.80 -7.35
N PRO A 265 1.24 17.32 -8.03
CA PRO A 265 2.48 16.58 -8.26
C PRO A 265 3.29 16.30 -6.99
N THR A 266 3.03 17.02 -5.90
CA THR A 266 3.74 16.81 -4.62
C THR A 266 3.32 15.52 -3.90
N LEU A 267 2.21 14.91 -4.32
CA LEU A 267 1.68 13.67 -3.76
C LEU A 267 2.33 12.40 -4.30
N VAL A 268 3.10 12.50 -5.39
CA VAL A 268 3.78 11.35 -6.00
C VAL A 268 5.25 11.65 -6.29
N ARG A 269 5.90 12.40 -5.38
CA ARG A 269 7.30 12.80 -5.51
C ARG A 269 8.23 11.60 -5.67
N GLY A 270 7.93 10.48 -5.01
CA GLY A 270 8.70 9.23 -5.12
C GLY A 270 8.65 8.58 -6.51
N ASN A 271 7.68 8.95 -7.36
CA ASN A 271 7.60 8.46 -8.72
C ASN A 271 8.42 9.27 -9.72
N HIS A 272 8.93 10.45 -9.35
CA HIS A 272 9.72 11.30 -10.25
C HIS A 272 9.04 11.55 -11.62
N VAL A 273 7.72 11.74 -11.64
CA VAL A 273 6.90 11.78 -12.88
C VAL A 273 7.25 12.92 -13.84
N ALA A 274 7.94 13.95 -13.37
CA ALA A 274 8.40 15.08 -14.19
C ALA A 274 9.78 14.84 -14.82
N GLU A 275 10.51 13.80 -14.40
CA GLU A 275 11.81 13.46 -14.95
C GLU A 275 11.70 12.62 -16.24
N ALA A 276 12.78 12.59 -17.02
CA ALA A 276 12.83 11.80 -18.25
C ALA A 276 12.62 10.29 -18.01
N VAL A 277 13.03 9.79 -16.84
CA VAL A 277 12.85 8.39 -16.44
C VAL A 277 12.17 8.34 -15.06
N PRO A 278 10.84 8.15 -15.03
CA PRO A 278 10.07 8.04 -13.79
C PRO A 278 10.35 6.70 -13.08
N VAL A 279 9.96 6.62 -11.81
CA VAL A 279 10.11 5.47 -10.94
C VAL A 279 8.74 4.86 -10.64
N VAL A 280 8.63 3.53 -10.69
CA VAL A 280 7.41 2.79 -10.34
C VAL A 280 7.66 1.60 -9.41
N HIS A 281 8.91 1.34 -9.03
CA HIS A 281 9.27 0.27 -8.11
C HIS A 281 9.88 0.85 -6.83
N TYR A 282 9.76 0.11 -5.73
CA TYR A 282 10.47 0.45 -4.51
C TYR A 282 11.96 0.20 -4.65
N ALA A 283 12.73 1.08 -4.04
CA ALA A 283 14.11 0.78 -3.74
C ALA A 283 14.18 -0.30 -2.66
N LYS A 284 15.01 -1.32 -2.88
CA LYS A 284 15.23 -2.39 -1.89
C LYS A 284 15.76 -1.80 -0.60
N ALA A 285 15.07 -2.04 0.50
CA ALA A 285 15.57 -1.69 1.84
C ALA A 285 16.93 -2.37 2.10
N SER A 286 17.80 -1.71 2.87
CA SER A 286 19.15 -2.21 3.18
C SER A 286 19.14 -3.56 3.92
N THR A 287 18.03 -3.91 4.56
CA THR A 287 17.79 -5.21 5.16
C THR A 287 16.59 -5.88 4.52
N THR A 288 16.76 -7.15 4.17
CA THR A 288 15.69 -7.99 3.63
C THR A 288 14.98 -8.69 4.79
N PRO A 289 13.69 -8.42 5.05
CA PRO A 289 12.95 -9.06 6.14
C PRO A 289 12.91 -10.58 5.97
N GLU A 290 12.93 -11.34 7.06
CA GLU A 290 12.97 -12.82 7.04
C GLU A 290 11.67 -13.48 6.52
N ALA A 291 10.65 -12.70 6.21
CA ALA A 291 9.30 -13.14 5.89
C ALA A 291 8.74 -12.39 4.66
N PHE A 292 7.50 -12.72 4.28
CA PHE A 292 6.90 -12.29 3.01
C PHE A 292 5.77 -11.30 3.19
N SER A 293 5.73 -10.32 2.30
CA SER A 293 4.68 -9.31 2.22
C SER A 293 3.59 -9.64 1.20
N LEU A 294 2.53 -8.83 1.17
CA LEU A 294 1.50 -8.90 0.14
C LEU A 294 2.11 -8.72 -1.25
N GLY A 295 3.04 -7.76 -1.41
CA GLY A 295 3.78 -7.50 -2.65
C GLY A 295 4.71 -8.63 -3.10
N ASP A 296 5.17 -9.47 -2.16
CA ASP A 296 5.94 -10.68 -2.50
C ASP A 296 5.02 -11.82 -2.94
N TRP A 297 3.91 -12.03 -2.22
CA TRP A 297 3.05 -13.19 -2.41
C TRP A 297 2.00 -13.01 -3.51
N GLY A 298 1.35 -11.85 -3.56
CA GLY A 298 0.24 -11.55 -4.48
C GLY A 298 0.60 -11.71 -5.96
N PRO A 299 1.72 -11.15 -6.45
CA PRO A 299 2.06 -11.17 -7.87
C PRO A 299 2.46 -12.53 -8.45
N VAL A 300 2.68 -13.54 -7.59
CA VAL A 300 3.05 -14.89 -8.01
C VAL A 300 1.82 -15.79 -8.06
N GLU A 301 1.70 -16.55 -9.15
CA GLU A 301 0.68 -17.58 -9.33
C GLU A 301 0.83 -18.69 -8.27
N VAL A 302 -0.31 -19.13 -7.73
CA VAL A 302 -0.39 -20.37 -6.95
C VAL A 302 -0.97 -21.45 -7.86
N PRO A 303 -0.17 -22.44 -8.31
CA PRO A 303 -0.64 -23.42 -9.28
C PRO A 303 -1.67 -24.37 -8.67
N SER A 304 -2.59 -24.87 -9.50
CA SER A 304 -3.64 -25.83 -9.09
C SER A 304 -3.10 -27.11 -8.45
N SER A 305 -1.86 -27.50 -8.78
CA SER A 305 -1.16 -28.64 -8.18
C SER A 305 -0.88 -28.48 -6.68
N LYS A 306 -0.99 -27.26 -6.13
CA LYS A 306 -0.80 -26.99 -4.70
C LYS A 306 -2.11 -26.99 -3.89
N GLY A 307 -3.23 -27.32 -4.53
CA GLY A 307 -4.51 -27.57 -3.85
C GLY A 307 -5.40 -26.35 -3.75
N LEU A 308 -6.19 -26.29 -2.67
CA LEU A 308 -7.09 -25.15 -2.41
C LEU A 308 -6.26 -23.88 -2.21
N GLY A 309 -6.66 -22.80 -2.87
CA GLY A 309 -5.91 -21.54 -2.92
C GLY A 309 -5.18 -21.29 -4.25
N ALA A 310 -5.37 -22.18 -5.23
CA ALA A 310 -4.93 -21.94 -6.60
C ALA A 310 -5.50 -20.62 -7.13
N ARG A 311 -4.64 -19.76 -7.69
CA ARG A 311 -5.01 -18.45 -8.21
C ARG A 311 -3.96 -17.94 -9.20
N PRO A 312 -4.36 -17.11 -10.18
CA PRO A 312 -3.39 -16.34 -10.95
C PRO A 312 -2.59 -15.39 -10.03
N GLY A 313 -1.42 -14.97 -10.51
CA GLY A 313 -0.70 -13.85 -9.90
C GLY A 313 -1.45 -12.54 -10.17
N ALA A 314 -1.53 -11.67 -9.17
CA ALA A 314 -2.15 -10.35 -9.29
C ALA A 314 -1.12 -9.27 -8.90
N PRO A 315 -0.87 -8.26 -9.73
CA PRO A 315 0.06 -7.19 -9.38
C PRO A 315 -0.43 -6.46 -8.12
N VAL A 316 0.51 -6.06 -7.27
CA VAL A 316 0.22 -5.31 -6.05
C VAL A 316 0.70 -3.89 -6.26
N PHE A 317 -0.23 -2.96 -6.39
CA PHE A 317 0.03 -1.53 -6.42
C PHE A 317 0.09 -1.03 -4.99
N THR A 318 1.27 -0.63 -4.55
CA THR A 318 1.46 -0.06 -3.22
C THR A 318 1.34 1.46 -3.33
N VAL A 319 0.38 2.01 -2.59
CA VAL A 319 0.10 3.44 -2.56
C VAL A 319 0.68 4.01 -1.29
N GLU A 320 1.69 4.85 -1.43
CA GLU A 320 2.32 5.56 -0.33
C GLU A 320 1.76 6.97 -0.26
N VAL A 321 0.88 7.19 0.72
CA VAL A 321 0.31 8.50 0.97
C VAL A 321 1.35 9.37 1.67
N ASP A 322 1.50 10.62 1.24
CA ASP A 322 2.32 11.62 1.91
C ASP A 322 1.82 11.80 3.35
N ASP A 323 2.60 11.58 4.40
CA ASP A 323 2.16 11.62 5.81
C ASP A 323 1.21 10.48 6.22
N ASN A 324 1.29 10.09 7.50
CA ASN A 324 0.47 9.06 8.13
C ASN A 324 -0.85 9.59 8.69
N GLN A 325 -1.00 10.90 8.85
CA GLN A 325 -2.15 11.49 9.53
C GLN A 325 -3.41 11.49 8.66
N GLU A 326 -4.56 11.36 9.31
CA GLU A 326 -5.87 11.53 8.69
C GLU A 326 -6.25 13.02 8.59
N SER A 327 -7.24 13.34 7.76
CA SER A 327 -7.79 14.70 7.68
C SER A 327 -8.90 14.96 8.70
N TRP A 328 -9.38 13.90 9.36
CA TRP A 328 -10.60 13.88 10.19
C TRP A 328 -11.87 14.10 9.36
N ALA A 329 -11.89 13.66 8.10
CA ALA A 329 -13.13 13.66 7.31
C ALA A 329 -14.08 12.51 7.69
N PHE A 330 -13.54 11.47 8.35
CA PHE A 330 -14.26 10.30 8.80
C PHE A 330 -14.13 10.11 10.31
N LEU A 331 -15.13 9.48 10.90
CA LEU A 331 -15.12 8.99 12.27
C LEU A 331 -15.65 7.56 12.25
N ASP A 332 -14.81 6.61 12.65
CA ASP A 332 -15.14 5.17 12.70
C ASP A 332 -15.71 4.65 11.36
N GLY A 333 -15.11 5.12 10.26
CA GLY A 333 -15.56 4.80 8.92
C GLY A 333 -16.88 5.45 8.51
N VAL A 334 -17.39 6.44 9.24
CA VAL A 334 -18.55 7.26 8.86
C VAL A 334 -18.06 8.62 8.39
N GLN A 335 -18.48 9.06 7.20
CA GLN A 335 -18.09 10.38 6.70
C GLN A 335 -18.82 11.48 7.49
N VAL A 336 -18.07 12.40 8.08
CA VAL A 336 -18.59 13.52 8.87
C VAL A 336 -18.30 14.88 8.26
N MET A 337 -17.35 14.95 7.31
CA MET A 337 -17.06 16.13 6.50
C MET A 337 -17.30 15.81 5.01
N SER A 338 -17.97 16.69 4.29
CA SER A 338 -18.13 16.58 2.83
C SER A 338 -16.78 16.68 2.11
N GLU A 339 -16.73 16.34 0.82
CA GLU A 339 -15.53 16.57 -0.02
C GLU A 339 -15.02 18.02 0.01
N SER A 340 -15.93 19.00 0.12
CA SER A 340 -15.59 20.43 0.21
C SER A 340 -15.36 20.93 1.65
N GLY A 341 -15.18 20.05 2.62
CA GLY A 341 -14.89 20.44 4.01
C GLY A 341 -16.05 20.98 4.84
N LYS A 342 -17.28 20.85 4.37
CA LYS A 342 -18.46 21.25 5.14
C LYS A 342 -18.87 20.12 6.08
N PRO A 343 -19.17 20.41 7.36
CA PRO A 343 -19.75 19.42 8.27
C PRO A 343 -21.04 18.84 7.67
N LEU A 344 -21.19 17.52 7.74
CA LEU A 344 -22.42 16.86 7.34
C LEU A 344 -23.40 16.89 8.52
N PRO A 345 -24.59 17.51 8.38
CA PRO A 345 -25.55 17.65 9.47
C PRO A 345 -26.14 16.31 9.95
N GLN A 346 -25.97 15.28 9.13
CA GLN A 346 -26.54 13.95 9.25
C GLN A 346 -25.57 12.98 8.55
N PRO A 347 -24.46 12.62 9.19
CA PRO A 347 -23.49 11.74 8.57
C PRO A 347 -24.16 10.39 8.31
N GLN A 348 -23.84 9.87 7.14
CA GLN A 348 -24.39 8.61 6.64
C GLN A 348 -23.22 7.71 6.31
N SER A 349 -23.33 6.43 6.63
CA SER A 349 -22.43 5.45 6.06
C SER A 349 -22.62 5.42 4.53
N PRO A 350 -21.63 4.96 3.74
CA PRO A 350 -21.82 4.80 2.30
C PRO A 350 -23.02 3.91 1.95
N GLU A 351 -23.32 2.91 2.77
CA GLU A 351 -24.47 2.01 2.62
C GLU A 351 -25.78 2.78 2.84
N GLU A 352 -25.85 3.61 3.88
CA GLU A 352 -27.02 4.46 4.16
C GLU A 352 -27.29 5.44 3.02
N ARG A 353 -26.23 6.02 2.41
CA ARG A 353 -26.35 6.87 1.22
C ARG A 353 -26.85 6.11 0.00
N ALA A 354 -26.26 4.95 -0.28
CA ALA A 354 -26.64 4.13 -1.42
C ALA A 354 -28.09 3.63 -1.30
N ALA A 355 -28.55 3.35 -0.07
CA ALA A 355 -29.90 2.85 0.20
C ALA A 355 -30.97 3.96 0.38
N GLY A 356 -30.59 5.24 0.33
CA GLY A 356 -31.52 6.35 0.62
C GLY A 356 -32.09 6.31 2.06
N GLY A 357 -31.35 5.72 3.00
CA GLY A 357 -31.81 5.46 4.37
C GLY A 357 -31.88 6.70 5.26
N ARG A 358 -32.59 6.58 6.40
CA ARG A 358 -32.67 7.64 7.41
C ARG A 358 -31.31 7.85 8.07
N SER A 359 -30.84 9.08 8.06
CA SER A 359 -29.64 9.56 8.74
C SER A 359 -29.56 9.23 10.23
N ARG A 360 -28.35 9.02 10.75
CA ARG A 360 -28.10 9.01 12.20
C ARG A 360 -28.02 10.43 12.76
N LYS A 361 -28.40 10.58 14.03
CA LYS A 361 -28.13 11.81 14.80
C LYS A 361 -26.71 11.75 15.32
N PHE A 362 -25.77 12.19 14.50
CA PHE A 362 -24.38 12.33 14.90
C PHE A 362 -23.94 13.72 14.41
N LEU A 363 -23.64 14.61 15.35
CA LEU A 363 -23.08 15.91 15.02
C LEU A 363 -21.66 15.92 15.57
N PRO A 364 -20.63 16.19 14.74
CA PRO A 364 -19.31 16.40 15.27
C PRO A 364 -19.36 17.55 16.29
N SER A 365 -18.76 17.33 17.46
CA SER A 365 -18.70 18.38 18.48
C SER A 365 -17.94 19.61 17.94
N PRO A 366 -18.17 20.83 18.46
CA PRO A 366 -17.40 22.00 18.03
C PRO A 366 -15.88 21.85 18.16
N GLY A 367 -15.40 20.96 19.05
CA GLY A 367 -13.98 20.60 19.16
C GLY A 367 -13.46 19.79 17.97
N PHE A 368 -14.33 19.02 17.31
CA PHE A 368 -13.96 18.20 16.16
C PHE A 368 -13.77 18.99 14.88
N THR A 369 -14.63 19.97 14.60
CA THR A 369 -14.46 20.83 13.42
C THR A 369 -13.13 21.59 13.44
N LYS A 370 -12.53 21.80 14.62
CA LYS A 370 -11.20 22.43 14.76
C LYS A 370 -10.03 21.51 14.39
N LYS A 371 -10.23 20.19 14.41
CA LYS A 371 -9.21 19.19 14.07
C LYS A 371 -9.21 18.83 12.58
N PHE A 372 -10.33 19.05 11.89
CA PHE A 372 -10.44 18.82 10.47
C PHE A 372 -9.43 19.66 9.67
N ASN A 373 -8.69 19.01 8.78
CA ASN A 373 -7.73 19.64 7.89
C ASN A 373 -8.19 19.51 6.43
N GLN A 374 -8.74 20.60 5.88
CA GLN A 374 -9.27 20.62 4.51
C GLN A 374 -8.21 20.26 3.46
N LYS A 375 -7.03 20.86 3.55
CA LYS A 375 -5.94 20.62 2.59
C LYS A 375 -5.55 19.14 2.60
N ARG A 376 -5.41 18.56 3.81
CA ARG A 376 -5.11 17.14 3.96
C ARG A 376 -6.19 16.28 3.32
N SER A 377 -7.46 16.62 3.56
CA SER A 377 -8.59 15.91 2.96
C SER A 377 -8.57 15.93 1.43
N GLU A 378 -8.25 17.08 0.83
CA GLU A 378 -8.11 17.23 -0.63
C GLU A 378 -6.99 16.35 -1.19
N GLN A 379 -5.86 16.27 -0.50
CA GLN A 379 -4.74 15.40 -0.88
C GLN A 379 -5.14 13.92 -0.84
N LEU A 380 -5.77 13.47 0.24
CA LEU A 380 -6.25 12.09 0.40
C LEU A 380 -7.31 11.74 -0.66
N GLN A 381 -8.20 12.69 -0.98
CA GLN A 381 -9.16 12.55 -2.08
C GLN A 381 -8.49 12.44 -3.45
N ALA A 382 -7.36 13.11 -3.67
CA ALA A 382 -6.62 13.04 -4.94
C ALA A 382 -6.05 11.64 -5.17
N TYR A 383 -5.48 10.98 -4.15
CA TYR A 383 -5.09 9.56 -4.24
C TYR A 383 -6.28 8.67 -4.59
N ALA A 384 -7.39 8.82 -3.85
CA ALA A 384 -8.60 8.04 -4.07
C ALA A 384 -9.12 8.20 -5.51
N GLN A 385 -9.17 9.44 -6.02
CA GLN A 385 -9.63 9.73 -7.37
C GLN A 385 -8.67 9.17 -8.43
N GLY A 386 -7.36 9.31 -8.23
CA GLY A 386 -6.35 8.77 -9.15
C GLY A 386 -6.42 7.25 -9.27
N ILE A 387 -6.61 6.54 -8.16
CA ILE A 387 -6.81 5.07 -8.15
C ILE A 387 -8.08 4.69 -8.90
N ILE A 388 -9.20 5.39 -8.63
CA ILE A 388 -10.48 5.13 -9.31
C ILE A 388 -10.35 5.35 -10.82
N ASP A 389 -9.78 6.48 -11.26
CA ASP A 389 -9.73 6.83 -12.68
C ASP A 389 -8.68 6.05 -13.47
N THR A 390 -7.85 5.24 -12.80
CA THR A 390 -6.81 4.44 -13.44
C THR A 390 -6.95 2.95 -13.15
N ILE A 391 -6.61 2.50 -11.94
CA ILE A 391 -6.56 1.07 -11.59
C ILE A 391 -7.93 0.40 -11.75
N LEU A 392 -9.04 1.12 -11.58
CA LEU A 392 -10.39 0.58 -11.78
C LEU A 392 -10.96 0.75 -13.20
N GLU A 393 -10.28 1.50 -14.08
CA GLU A 393 -10.82 1.90 -15.40
C GLU A 393 -9.94 1.43 -16.59
N VAL A 394 -8.62 1.43 -16.43
CA VAL A 394 -7.67 1.09 -17.49
C VAL A 394 -7.53 -0.43 -17.62
N PRO A 395 -7.73 -1.05 -18.79
CA PRO A 395 -7.65 -2.49 -18.98
C PRO A 395 -6.29 -3.12 -18.68
#